data_AF-A0AA97H3C9-F1
#
_entry.id   AF-A0AA97H3C9-F1
#
_cell.length_a   1.000
_cell.length_b   1.000
_cell.length_c   1.000
_cell.angle_alpha   90.00
_cell.angle_beta   90.00
_cell.angle_gamma   90.00
#
_symmetry.space_group_name_H-M   'P 1'
#
loop_
_entity.id
_entity.type
_entity.pdbx_description
1 polymer ?
#
loop_
_entity_poly.entity_id
_entity_poly.type
_entity_poly.pdbx_seq_one_letter_code
_entity_poly.pdbx_strand_id
1 'polypeptide(L)'
;MKQDDLKTLRLFSPLYPHIYRQDEYGDLGNMPEDLTAEEACDYEGEILALINRERLPAEGDRGLAVYLGDDALKRKVYSMKPTVEEWDGKLWGVLEVQTHGELSPSELEALKSEWCGQESDGWGEGAEQRPIRTSEGELYVSFWSSNSDFFIKTEEELKSAPEQRWGLRMGGM
;
A
#
# COMPACT_ATOMS: atom_id res chain seq x y z
N MET A 1 31.97 0.96 16.49
CA MET A 1 31.10 1.23 15.33
C MET A 1 29.86 1.90 15.87
N LYS A 2 29.54 3.13 15.43
CA LYS A 2 28.29 3.78 15.85
C LYS A 2 27.14 2.96 15.26
N GLN A 3 26.15 2.66 16.08
CA GLN A 3 24.88 2.13 15.61
C GLN A 3 24.35 3.16 14.60
N ASP A 4 24.19 2.77 13.33
CA ASP A 4 23.57 3.61 12.32
C ASP A 4 22.14 3.90 12.79
N ASP A 5 21.87 5.13 13.22
CA ASP A 5 20.51 5.56 13.59
C ASP A 5 19.67 5.65 12.31
N LEU A 6 19.02 4.53 11.96
CA LEU A 6 18.05 4.48 10.88
C LEU A 6 16.80 5.26 11.30
N LYS A 7 16.34 6.15 10.41
CA LYS A 7 15.06 6.83 10.55
C LYS A 7 13.99 6.06 9.79
N THR A 8 12.77 6.07 10.31
CA THR A 8 11.62 5.49 9.62
C THR A 8 10.82 6.59 8.93
N LEU A 9 10.54 6.38 7.66
CA LEU A 9 9.63 7.17 6.84
C LEU A 9 8.53 6.22 6.36
N ARG A 10 7.28 6.67 6.39
CA ARG A 10 6.14 5.88 5.91
C ARG A 10 5.44 6.63 4.78
N LEU A 11 5.16 5.91 3.71
CA LEU A 11 4.42 6.41 2.55
C LEU A 11 3.09 5.65 2.45
N PHE A 12 2.00 6.36 2.22
CA PHE A 12 0.64 5.84 2.16
C PHE A 12 0.06 6.06 0.76
N SER A 13 -0.59 5.03 0.22
CA SER A 13 -1.28 5.00 -1.06
C SER A 13 -2.67 4.33 -0.92
N PRO A 14 -3.67 4.72 -1.72
CA PRO A 14 -4.95 4.03 -1.78
C PRO A 14 -4.82 2.58 -2.25
N LEU A 15 -5.70 1.70 -1.75
CA LEU A 15 -5.91 0.35 -2.26
C LEU A 15 -7.20 0.27 -3.08
N TYR A 16 -7.24 -0.68 -4.00
CA TYR A 16 -8.41 -0.96 -4.86
C TYR A 16 -8.77 -2.45 -4.79
N PRO A 17 -9.35 -2.91 -3.67
CA PRO A 17 -9.76 -4.29 -3.49
C PRO A 17 -11.09 -4.61 -4.19
N HIS A 18 -11.14 -5.78 -4.83
CA HIS A 18 -12.37 -6.33 -5.39
C HIS A 18 -12.47 -7.83 -5.11
N ILE A 19 -13.69 -8.34 -4.96
CA ILE A 19 -13.96 -9.72 -4.61
C ILE A 19 -14.85 -10.40 -5.65
N TYR A 20 -14.49 -11.61 -6.04
CA TYR A 20 -15.40 -12.52 -6.74
C TYR A 20 -16.12 -13.34 -5.68
N ARG A 21 -17.37 -12.97 -5.36
CA ARG A 21 -18.13 -13.63 -4.31
C ARG A 21 -18.53 -15.05 -4.69
N GLN A 22 -18.53 -15.92 -3.69
CA GLN A 22 -18.97 -17.30 -3.79
C GLN A 22 -20.49 -17.39 -3.55
N ASP A 23 -21.18 -18.19 -4.36
CA ASP A 23 -22.60 -18.46 -4.18
C ASP A 23 -22.89 -19.59 -3.16
N GLU A 24 -24.17 -19.91 -2.94
CA GLU A 24 -24.59 -20.95 -1.99
C GLU A 24 -24.11 -22.37 -2.34
N TYR A 25 -23.68 -22.60 -3.59
CA TYR A 25 -23.16 -23.89 -4.07
C TYR A 25 -21.62 -23.94 -4.05
N GLY A 26 -20.97 -22.82 -3.76
CA GLY A 26 -19.53 -22.72 -3.72
C GLY A 26 -18.90 -22.25 -5.04
N ASP A 27 -19.71 -21.83 -6.03
CA ASP A 27 -19.21 -21.36 -7.31
C ASP A 27 -18.92 -19.85 -7.25
N LEU A 28 -17.82 -19.41 -7.88
CA LEU A 28 -17.46 -17.99 -7.95
C LEU A 28 -18.33 -17.27 -8.97
N GLY A 29 -18.78 -16.08 -8.60
CA GLY A 29 -19.40 -15.14 -9.54
C GLY A 29 -18.48 -14.80 -10.70
N ASN A 30 -19.05 -14.47 -11.86
CA ASN A 30 -18.27 -14.08 -13.04
C ASN A 30 -17.85 -12.61 -13.06
N MET A 31 -18.43 -11.79 -12.16
CA MET A 31 -18.16 -10.36 -12.08
C MET A 31 -17.60 -10.04 -10.70
N PRO A 32 -16.51 -9.26 -10.61
CA PRO A 32 -16.01 -8.79 -9.34
C PRO A 32 -16.90 -7.69 -8.76
N GLU A 33 -16.88 -7.57 -7.45
CA GLU A 33 -17.51 -6.49 -6.70
C GLU A 33 -16.43 -5.68 -5.98
N ASP A 34 -16.42 -4.37 -6.18
CA ASP A 34 -15.52 -3.46 -5.45
C ASP A 34 -15.93 -3.43 -3.97
N LEU A 35 -14.95 -3.51 -3.07
CA LEU A 35 -15.21 -3.36 -1.64
C LEU A 35 -15.28 -1.88 -1.25
N THR A 36 -16.18 -1.56 -0.31
CA THR A 36 -16.16 -0.27 0.36
C THR A 36 -14.90 -0.11 1.23
N ALA A 37 -14.59 1.13 1.63
CA ALA A 37 -13.44 1.39 2.50
C ALA A 37 -13.51 0.63 3.83
N GLU A 38 -14.72 0.50 4.40
CA GLU A 38 -14.97 -0.21 5.66
C GLU A 38 -14.82 -1.72 5.47
N GLU A 39 -15.44 -2.31 4.44
CA GLU A 39 -15.30 -3.74 4.13
C GLU A 39 -13.83 -4.14 3.88
N ALA A 40 -13.04 -3.26 3.24
CA ALA A 40 -11.63 -3.52 3.01
C ALA A 40 -10.84 -3.69 4.31
N CYS A 41 -11.21 -2.99 5.39
CA CYS A 41 -10.56 -3.11 6.69
C CYS A 41 -10.74 -4.50 7.31
N ASP A 42 -11.89 -5.16 7.07
CA ASP A 42 -12.14 -6.53 7.57
C ASP A 42 -11.16 -7.56 6.99
N TYR A 43 -10.50 -7.24 5.86
CA TYR A 43 -9.52 -8.09 5.18
C TYR A 43 -8.06 -7.69 5.44
N GLU A 44 -7.78 -6.80 6.40
CA GLU A 44 -6.40 -6.33 6.68
C GLU A 44 -5.43 -7.51 6.92
N GLY A 45 -5.85 -8.51 7.70
CA GLY A 45 -5.02 -9.66 8.04
C GLY A 45 -4.66 -10.51 6.82
N GLU A 46 -5.64 -10.78 5.97
CA GLU A 46 -5.52 -11.52 4.72
C GLU A 46 -4.60 -10.81 3.72
N ILE A 47 -4.77 -9.49 3.59
CA ILE A 47 -3.96 -8.66 2.70
C ILE A 47 -2.52 -8.58 3.23
N LEU A 48 -2.33 -8.42 4.54
CA LEU A 48 -1.01 -8.47 5.16
C LEU A 48 -0.34 -9.84 4.96
N ALA A 49 -1.10 -10.93 5.01
CA ALA A 49 -0.59 -12.27 4.74
C ALA A 49 -0.14 -12.44 3.28
N LEU A 50 -0.90 -11.89 2.31
CA LEU A 50 -0.46 -11.81 0.91
C LEU A 50 0.88 -11.07 0.80
N ILE A 51 0.98 -9.87 1.36
CA ILE A 51 2.21 -9.06 1.31
C ILE A 51 3.41 -9.83 1.88
N ASN A 52 3.23 -10.53 2.99
CA ASN A 52 4.30 -11.32 3.60
C ASN A 52 4.72 -12.52 2.73
N ARG A 53 3.77 -13.14 2.01
CA ARG A 53 4.04 -14.24 1.07
C ARG A 53 4.81 -13.77 -0.16
N GLU A 54 4.62 -12.51 -0.56
CA GLU A 54 5.29 -11.90 -1.69
C GLU A 54 6.77 -11.56 -1.46
N ARG A 55 7.21 -11.55 -0.20
CA ARG A 55 8.60 -11.28 0.14
C ARG A 55 9.51 -12.38 -0.40
N LEU A 56 10.55 -11.98 -1.13
CA LEU A 56 11.51 -12.92 -1.70
C LEU A 56 12.70 -13.11 -0.75
N PRO A 57 13.15 -14.36 -0.50
CA PRO A 57 14.33 -14.59 0.34
C PRO A 57 15.58 -13.83 -0.12
N ALA A 58 15.69 -13.55 -1.42
CA ALA A 58 16.81 -12.80 -2.01
C ALA A 58 16.81 -11.30 -1.66
N GLU A 59 15.66 -10.72 -1.29
CA GLU A 59 15.54 -9.31 -0.87
C GLU A 59 16.13 -9.10 0.54
N GLY A 60 16.13 -10.13 1.38
CA GLY A 60 16.62 -10.07 2.76
C GLY A 60 16.05 -8.90 3.55
N ASP A 61 16.88 -8.26 4.36
CA ASP A 61 16.45 -7.14 5.21
C ASP A 61 16.16 -5.85 4.42
N ARG A 62 16.69 -5.73 3.20
CA ARG A 62 16.54 -4.56 2.32
C ARG A 62 15.12 -4.49 1.74
N GLY A 63 14.42 -5.62 1.60
CA GLY A 63 13.13 -5.67 0.92
C GLY A 63 13.26 -5.15 -0.53
N LEU A 64 12.28 -4.38 -0.99
CA LEU A 64 12.26 -3.83 -2.34
C LEU A 64 13.38 -2.81 -2.60
N ALA A 65 14.12 -2.37 -1.58
CA ALA A 65 15.25 -1.45 -1.74
C ALA A 65 16.44 -2.08 -2.47
N VAL A 66 16.42 -3.38 -2.77
CA VAL A 66 17.38 -4.04 -3.67
C VAL A 66 17.14 -3.67 -5.14
N TYR A 67 15.93 -3.24 -5.49
CA TYR A 67 15.52 -2.94 -6.86
C TYR A 67 15.61 -1.47 -7.23
N LEU A 68 15.95 -0.59 -6.28
CA LEU A 68 16.12 0.85 -6.54
C LEU A 68 17.02 1.07 -7.75
N GLY A 69 16.59 1.92 -8.69
CA GLY A 69 17.41 2.29 -9.84
C GLY A 69 18.45 3.36 -9.48
N ASP A 70 18.02 4.35 -8.70
CA ASP A 70 18.78 5.55 -8.37
C ASP A 70 19.92 5.32 -7.34
N ASP A 71 21.15 5.65 -7.74
CA ASP A 71 22.34 5.44 -6.90
C ASP A 71 22.45 6.39 -5.70
N ALA A 72 21.83 7.58 -5.76
CA ALA A 72 21.74 8.47 -4.61
C ALA A 72 20.76 7.92 -3.57
N LEU A 73 19.61 7.42 -4.01
CA LEU A 73 18.65 6.75 -3.13
C LEU A 73 19.24 5.49 -2.51
N LYS A 74 19.92 4.63 -3.27
CA LYS A 74 20.56 3.40 -2.73
C LYS A 74 21.48 3.65 -1.54
N ARG A 75 22.20 4.79 -1.53
CA ARG A 75 23.11 5.15 -0.44
C ARG A 75 22.39 5.55 0.84
N LYS A 76 21.18 6.08 0.74
CA LYS A 76 20.40 6.58 1.89
C LYS A 76 19.33 5.61 2.33
N VAL A 77 18.63 4.97 1.41
CA VAL A 77 17.55 4.04 1.70
C VAL A 77 18.14 2.70 2.09
N TYR A 78 17.93 2.32 3.34
CA TYR A 78 18.29 1.02 3.89
C TYR A 78 17.28 -0.06 3.50
N SER A 79 15.98 0.16 3.71
CA SER A 79 14.96 -0.83 3.37
C SER A 79 13.69 -0.18 2.84
N MET A 80 12.93 -0.95 2.05
CA MET A 80 11.60 -0.61 1.56
C MET A 80 10.73 -1.86 1.73
N LYS A 81 9.76 -1.80 2.64
CA LYS A 81 8.92 -2.96 3.01
C LYS A 81 7.44 -2.59 2.89
N PRO A 82 6.73 -3.16 1.91
CA PRO A 82 5.28 -2.99 1.82
C PRO A 82 4.59 -3.59 3.04
N THR A 83 3.47 -2.98 3.41
CA THR A 83 2.51 -3.39 4.44
C THR A 83 1.17 -2.72 4.16
N VAL A 84 0.18 -2.95 5.02
CA VAL A 84 -1.07 -2.19 5.08
C VAL A 84 -1.28 -1.63 6.48
N GLU A 85 -2.12 -0.60 6.58
CA GLU A 85 -2.58 -0.04 7.86
C GLU A 85 -3.99 0.55 7.70
N GLU A 86 -4.88 0.26 8.65
CA GLU A 86 -6.13 1.00 8.81
C GLU A 86 -5.87 2.41 9.36
N TRP A 87 -6.39 3.43 8.67
CA TRP A 87 -6.44 4.79 9.16
C TRP A 87 -7.75 5.47 8.73
N ASP A 88 -8.50 5.97 9.72
CA ASP A 88 -9.75 6.72 9.55
C ASP A 88 -10.83 5.92 8.79
N GLY A 89 -11.02 4.64 9.17
CA GLY A 89 -12.03 3.75 8.58
C GLY A 89 -11.74 3.35 7.13
N LYS A 90 -10.48 3.47 6.69
CA LYS A 90 -10.01 3.04 5.38
C LYS A 90 -8.70 2.28 5.51
N LEU A 91 -8.56 1.18 4.77
CA LEU A 91 -7.30 0.46 4.63
C LEU A 91 -6.40 1.12 3.58
N TRP A 92 -5.13 1.35 3.94
CA TRP A 92 -4.13 1.96 3.08
C TRP A 92 -3.01 0.99 2.74
N GLY A 93 -2.48 1.09 1.52
CA GLY A 93 -1.18 0.53 1.17
C GLY A 93 -0.10 1.39 1.82
N VAL A 94 0.86 0.77 2.47
CA VAL A 94 1.93 1.48 3.19
C VAL A 94 3.28 0.94 2.79
N LEU A 95 4.20 1.84 2.48
CA LEU A 95 5.62 1.51 2.38
C LEU A 95 6.35 1.98 3.63
N GLU A 96 6.90 1.04 4.39
CA GLU A 96 7.84 1.35 5.48
C GLU A 96 9.26 1.45 4.93
N VAL A 97 9.85 2.63 5.05
CA VAL A 97 11.17 2.95 4.54
C VAL A 97 12.11 3.25 5.70
N GLN A 98 13.25 2.58 5.74
CA GLN A 98 14.34 2.91 6.66
C GLN A 98 15.42 3.69 5.91
N THR A 99 15.88 4.81 6.46
CA THR A 99 16.88 5.67 5.81
C THR A 99 18.04 6.04 6.73
N HIS A 100 19.24 6.20 6.16
CA HIS A 100 20.40 6.82 6.78
C HIS A 100 20.23 8.35 6.72
N GLY A 101 19.68 8.93 7.78
CA GLY A 101 19.38 10.36 7.85
C GLY A 101 18.14 10.78 7.05
N GLU A 102 17.96 12.09 6.91
CA GLU A 102 16.81 12.66 6.21
C GLU A 102 17.00 12.69 4.69
N LEU A 103 15.90 12.47 3.98
CA LEU A 103 15.82 12.69 2.55
C LEU A 103 15.58 14.17 2.28
N SER A 104 16.25 14.71 1.26
CA SER A 104 15.87 16.00 0.71
C SER A 104 14.50 15.90 0.02
N PRO A 105 13.82 17.04 -0.26
CA PRO A 105 12.56 17.01 -0.99
C PRO A 105 12.66 16.29 -2.35
N SER A 106 13.76 16.46 -3.08
CA SER A 106 13.96 15.78 -4.37
C SER A 106 14.19 14.28 -4.21
N GLU A 107 14.88 13.85 -3.15
CA GLU A 107 15.07 12.42 -2.85
C GLU A 107 13.76 11.77 -2.39
N LEU A 108 12.93 12.48 -1.63
CA LEU A 108 11.60 12.00 -1.23
C LEU A 108 10.70 11.80 -2.46
N GLU A 109 10.66 12.76 -3.39
CA GLU A 109 9.86 12.62 -4.60
C GLU A 109 10.39 11.51 -5.53
N ALA A 110 11.71 11.35 -5.63
CA ALA A 110 12.31 10.22 -6.35
C ALA A 110 11.91 8.87 -5.70
N LEU A 111 11.92 8.79 -4.37
CA LEU A 111 11.48 7.60 -3.64
C LEU A 111 9.98 7.31 -3.85
N LYS A 112 9.12 8.33 -3.86
CA LYS A 112 7.69 8.17 -4.19
C LYS A 112 7.52 7.66 -5.63
N SER A 113 8.33 8.13 -6.58
CA SER A 113 8.31 7.64 -7.96
C SER A 113 8.75 6.19 -8.08
N GLU A 114 9.80 5.78 -7.36
CA GLU A 114 10.24 4.37 -7.30
C GLU A 114 9.16 3.48 -6.66
N TRP A 115 8.52 3.96 -5.60
CA TRP A 115 7.40 3.24 -4.97
C TRP A 115 6.20 3.08 -5.91
N CYS A 116 5.79 4.15 -6.58
CA CYS A 116 4.72 4.12 -7.59
C CYS A 116 5.02 3.08 -8.68
N GLY A 117 6.26 3.02 -9.19
CA GLY A 117 6.68 2.02 -10.17
C GLY A 117 6.60 0.59 -9.64
N GLN A 118 6.96 0.37 -8.37
CA GLN A 118 6.78 -0.93 -7.71
C GLN A 118 5.31 -1.30 -7.55
N GLU A 119 4.43 -0.36 -7.21
CA GLU A 119 2.99 -0.60 -7.08
C GLU A 119 2.33 -0.89 -8.44
N SER A 120 2.79 -0.27 -9.53
CA SER A 120 2.14 -0.37 -10.84
C SER A 120 2.61 -1.56 -11.70
N ASP A 121 3.91 -1.86 -11.72
CA ASP A 121 4.53 -2.78 -12.70
C ASP A 121 5.56 -3.73 -12.05
N GLY A 122 5.88 -3.49 -10.78
CA GLY A 122 6.83 -4.31 -10.03
C GLY A 122 6.11 -5.29 -9.11
N TRP A 123 6.43 -5.19 -7.82
CA TRP A 123 5.83 -5.98 -6.76
C TRP A 123 4.28 -5.96 -6.76
N GLY A 124 3.67 -4.80 -7.00
CA GLY A 124 2.22 -4.61 -6.93
C GLY A 124 1.45 -5.35 -8.02
N GLU A 125 1.97 -5.38 -9.26
CA GLU A 125 1.37 -6.18 -10.35
C GLU A 125 1.36 -7.67 -9.99
N GLY A 126 2.48 -8.16 -9.45
CA GLY A 126 2.57 -9.54 -8.98
C GLY A 126 1.60 -9.83 -7.84
N ALA A 127 1.46 -8.92 -6.88
CA ALA A 127 0.53 -9.06 -5.77
C ALA A 127 -0.92 -9.13 -6.25
N GLU A 128 -1.31 -8.27 -7.20
CA GLU A 128 -2.67 -8.21 -7.76
C GLU A 128 -3.04 -9.52 -8.46
N GLN A 129 -2.13 -10.19 -9.16
CA GLN A 129 -2.42 -11.45 -9.85
C GLN A 129 -2.67 -12.65 -8.92
N ARG A 130 -2.52 -12.49 -7.61
CA ARG A 130 -2.58 -13.60 -6.63
C ARG A 130 -3.84 -13.51 -5.77
N PRO A 131 -4.86 -14.35 -6.03
CA PRO A 131 -6.07 -14.34 -5.22
C PRO A 131 -5.78 -14.66 -3.75
N ILE A 132 -6.49 -13.96 -2.89
CA ILE A 132 -6.64 -14.27 -1.48
C ILE A 132 -7.97 -15.02 -1.32
N ARG A 133 -7.90 -16.27 -0.90
CA ARG A 133 -9.11 -17.07 -0.66
C ARG A 133 -9.69 -16.75 0.72
N THR A 134 -10.93 -16.32 0.74
CA THR A 134 -11.68 -15.99 1.95
C THR A 134 -12.91 -16.89 2.04
N SER A 135 -13.67 -16.78 3.13
CA SER A 135 -14.98 -17.45 3.23
C SER A 135 -16.05 -16.85 2.31
N GLU A 136 -15.83 -15.64 1.80
CA GLU A 136 -16.77 -14.93 0.95
C GLU A 136 -16.46 -15.10 -0.55
N GLY A 137 -15.24 -15.54 -0.89
CA GLY A 137 -14.83 -15.74 -2.28
C GLY A 137 -13.33 -15.57 -2.52
N GLU A 138 -12.98 -15.09 -3.71
CA GLU A 138 -11.59 -14.76 -4.07
C GLU A 138 -11.42 -13.24 -4.13
N LEU A 139 -10.66 -12.71 -3.16
CA LEU A 139 -10.29 -11.31 -3.04
C LEU A 139 -9.01 -11.03 -3.83
N TYR A 140 -9.02 -9.92 -4.56
CA TYR A 140 -7.90 -9.37 -5.31
C TYR A 140 -7.67 -7.94 -4.85
N VAL A 141 -6.40 -7.52 -4.76
CA VAL A 141 -6.04 -6.18 -4.29
C VAL A 141 -5.03 -5.56 -5.22
N SER A 142 -5.40 -4.43 -5.81
CA SER A 142 -4.44 -3.57 -6.50
C SER A 142 -3.93 -2.47 -5.58
N PHE A 143 -2.62 -2.25 -5.59
CA PHE A 143 -1.93 -1.18 -4.86
C PHE A 143 -1.76 0.08 -5.71
N TRP A 144 -2.26 0.06 -6.95
CA TRP A 144 -2.11 1.15 -7.89
C TRP A 144 -3.37 1.33 -8.73
N SER A 145 -3.57 2.54 -9.25
CA SER A 145 -4.59 2.80 -10.25
C SER A 145 -4.11 3.87 -11.22
N SER A 146 -4.48 3.72 -12.50
CA SER A 146 -4.27 4.76 -13.52
C SER A 146 -5.22 5.96 -13.35
N ASN A 147 -6.16 5.90 -12.42
CA ASN A 147 -7.12 6.96 -12.16
C ASN A 147 -6.44 8.18 -11.52
N SER A 148 -7.03 9.35 -11.73
CA SER A 148 -6.45 10.63 -11.27
C SER A 148 -6.47 10.84 -9.75
N ASP A 149 -7.14 9.97 -9.01
CA ASP A 149 -7.26 9.99 -7.55
C ASP A 149 -6.17 9.18 -6.84
N PHE A 150 -5.32 8.45 -7.59
CA PHE A 150 -4.16 7.79 -7.01
C PHE A 150 -3.12 8.82 -6.56
N PHE A 151 -2.58 8.63 -5.36
CA PHE A 151 -1.52 9.47 -4.81
C PHE A 151 -0.68 8.69 -3.80
N ILE A 152 0.53 9.19 -3.56
CA ILE A 152 1.40 8.73 -2.47
C ILE A 152 1.69 9.92 -1.55
N LYS A 153 1.39 9.77 -0.27
CA LYS A 153 1.62 10.78 0.77
C LYS A 153 2.53 10.25 1.86
N THR A 154 3.29 11.12 2.50
CA THR A 154 3.92 10.76 3.79
C THR A 154 2.84 10.58 4.86
N GLU A 155 3.17 9.85 5.93
CA GLU A 155 2.29 9.75 7.09
C GLU A 155 1.90 11.13 7.64
N GLU A 156 2.84 12.06 7.70
CA GLU A 156 2.59 13.43 8.13
C GLU A 156 1.60 14.12 7.18
N GLU A 157 1.82 14.07 5.86
CA GLU A 157 0.90 14.66 4.86
C GLU A 157 -0.52 14.08 4.93
N LEU A 158 -0.66 12.79 5.25
CA LEU A 158 -1.96 12.13 5.34
C LEU A 158 -2.67 12.44 6.66
N LYS A 159 -1.97 12.29 7.80
CA LYS A 159 -2.57 12.34 9.14
C LYS A 159 -2.63 13.74 9.75
N SER A 160 -1.85 14.70 9.22
CA SER A 160 -1.91 16.11 9.65
C SER A 160 -2.97 16.94 8.90
N ALA A 161 -3.59 16.38 7.85
CA ALA A 161 -4.66 17.06 7.14
C ALA A 161 -5.86 17.22 8.09
N PRO A 162 -6.27 18.45 8.44
CA PRO A 162 -7.50 18.64 9.21
C PRO A 162 -8.66 18.11 8.38
N GLU A 163 -9.40 17.18 8.97
CA GLU A 163 -10.63 16.55 8.47
C GLU A 163 -11.34 17.38 7.40
N GLN A 164 -11.45 16.84 6.18
CA GLN A 164 -12.59 17.18 5.34
C GLN A 164 -13.82 16.53 5.96
N ARG A 165 -14.30 17.17 7.03
CA ARG A 165 -15.50 16.87 7.79
C ARG A 165 -16.72 17.18 6.90
N TRP A 166 -16.94 16.39 5.86
CA TRP A 166 -18.16 16.46 5.04
C TRP A 166 -19.23 15.52 5.62
N GLY A 167 -19.76 15.93 6.76
CA GLY A 167 -20.94 15.32 7.36
C GLY A 167 -21.70 16.40 8.12
N LEU A 168 -22.87 16.79 7.60
CA LEU A 168 -23.83 17.80 8.09
C LEU A 168 -23.75 19.21 7.46
N ARG A 169 -24.22 19.32 6.22
CA ARG A 169 -25.13 20.42 5.86
C ARG A 169 -26.08 20.05 4.71
N MET A 170 -27.15 19.33 5.03
CA MET A 170 -28.35 19.29 4.18
C MET A 170 -29.58 19.41 5.09
N GLY A 171 -30.42 20.40 4.80
CA GLY A 171 -31.71 20.57 5.48
C GLY A 171 -32.10 22.02 5.78
N GLY A 172 -31.90 22.93 4.82
CA GLY A 172 -32.54 24.23 4.83
C GLY A 172 -33.46 24.33 3.62
N MET A 173 -34.75 24.08 3.86
CA MET A 173 -35.95 24.70 3.24
C MET A 173 -37.18 24.04 3.84
#